data_AF-A0A9P5DRD0-F1
#
_entry.id   AF-A0A9P5DRD0-F1
#
_cell.length_a   1.000
_cell.length_b   1.000
_cell.length_c   1.000
_cell.angle_alpha   90.00
_cell.angle_beta   90.00
_cell.angle_gamma   90.00
#
_symmetry.space_group_name_H-M   'P 1'
#
loop_
_entity.id
_entity.type
_entity.pdbx_description
1 polymer ?
#
loop_
_entity_poly.entity_id
_entity_poly.type
_entity_poly.pdbx_seq_one_letter_code
_entity_poly.pdbx_strand_id
1 'polypeptide(L)'
;MAKLEEIVMRLAKASEASKEGSDAAYHGETSWEAVFKSIHDIQSVLNTQNEPDQYDDLETSSPAPDIAIGGISSITLDDVINGVPSRQDADVLVSAYFKAKFLAVPFIHERHFWRRYELFWACAQSSNFLWLSIMFSVLGLDTMLGMSPMAYQEVCDTGYPRNLSDDDFDEDTSVPESRPSTEPTPMLAWQTKSHLYGLLRRILQHVLRVESPPYEETMALQAELEVFHNSVPDCLRIRPIEKRYLKSENSVH
;
A
#
# COMPACT_ATOMS: atom_id res chain seq x y z
N MET A 1 2.65 -8.30 -44.49
CA MET A 1 2.08 -9.55 -45.03
C MET A 1 3.12 -10.67 -45.11
N ALA A 2 4.24 -10.52 -45.84
CA ALA A 2 5.28 -11.57 -45.92
C ALA A 2 5.88 -12.01 -44.56
N LYS A 3 6.09 -11.07 -43.62
CA LYS A 3 6.57 -11.36 -42.26
C LYS A 3 5.56 -12.16 -41.41
N LEU A 4 4.27 -12.06 -41.72
CA LEU A 4 3.22 -12.77 -40.98
C LEU A 4 3.10 -14.22 -41.45
N GLU A 5 3.26 -14.47 -42.75
CA GLU A 5 3.26 -15.82 -43.33
C GLU A 5 4.47 -16.65 -42.87
N GLU A 6 5.64 -16.01 -42.69
CA GLU A 6 6.83 -16.68 -42.14
C GLU A 6 6.62 -17.13 -40.68
N ILE A 7 5.91 -16.33 -39.88
CA ILE A 7 5.59 -16.66 -38.49
C ILE A 7 4.58 -17.82 -38.43
N VAL A 8 3.55 -17.80 -39.29
CA VAL A 8 2.54 -18.87 -39.35
C VAL A 8 3.16 -20.19 -39.80
N MET A 9 4.07 -20.19 -40.79
CA MET A 9 4.81 -21.40 -41.18
C MET A 9 5.70 -21.95 -40.05
N ARG A 10 6.35 -21.07 -39.29
CA ARG A 10 7.20 -21.48 -38.15
C ARG A 10 6.38 -22.10 -37.01
N LEU A 11 5.18 -21.59 -36.77
CA LEU A 11 4.25 -22.13 -35.76
C LEU A 11 3.65 -23.47 -36.20
N ALA A 12 3.31 -23.63 -37.49
CA ALA A 12 2.83 -24.91 -38.02
C ALA A 12 3.91 -26.00 -37.92
N LYS A 13 5.17 -25.67 -38.24
CA LYS A 13 6.31 -26.59 -38.13
C LYS A 13 6.62 -27.00 -36.68
N ALA A 14 6.43 -26.08 -35.73
CA ALA A 14 6.58 -26.37 -34.30
C ALA A 14 5.46 -27.31 -33.77
N SER A 15 4.25 -27.21 -34.34
CA SER A 15 3.14 -28.10 -34.00
C SER A 15 3.31 -29.52 -34.55
N GLU A 16 3.93 -29.68 -35.72
CA GLU A 16 4.21 -31.00 -36.31
C GLU A 16 5.38 -31.72 -35.64
N ALA A 17 6.42 -30.97 -35.22
CA ALA A 17 7.53 -31.51 -34.43
C ALA A 17 7.10 -32.07 -33.05
N SER A 18 5.92 -31.71 -32.56
CA SER A 18 5.37 -32.23 -31.30
C SER A 18 4.70 -33.61 -31.44
N LYS A 19 4.49 -34.14 -32.66
CA LYS A 19 3.79 -35.42 -32.89
C LYS A 19 4.68 -36.59 -33.28
N GLU A 20 5.93 -36.37 -33.65
CA GLU A 20 6.88 -37.44 -33.98
C GLU A 20 8.16 -37.28 -33.15
N GLY A 21 8.21 -37.99 -32.02
CA GLY A 21 9.39 -37.95 -31.15
C GLY A 21 9.11 -38.49 -29.75
N SER A 22 8.79 -39.78 -29.67
CA SER A 22 8.90 -40.57 -28.45
C SER A 22 10.37 -40.63 -28.01
N ASP A 23 10.83 -39.64 -27.26
CA ASP A 23 11.85 -39.82 -26.21
C ASP A 23 11.78 -38.64 -25.23
N ALA A 24 10.76 -38.67 -24.36
CA ALA A 24 10.53 -37.66 -23.35
C ALA A 24 11.53 -37.85 -22.19
N ALA A 25 12.72 -37.28 -22.31
CA ALA A 25 13.59 -37.02 -21.17
C ALA A 25 12.91 -35.95 -20.29
N TYR A 26 12.15 -36.43 -19.31
CA TYR A 26 11.49 -35.62 -18.29
C TYR A 26 12.54 -34.90 -17.45
N HIS A 27 12.78 -33.61 -17.71
CA HIS A 27 13.51 -32.73 -16.81
C HIS A 27 12.50 -32.05 -15.90
N GLY A 28 12.48 -32.47 -14.63
CA GLY A 28 11.48 -32.05 -13.65
C GLY A 28 11.38 -30.54 -13.41
N GLU A 29 10.34 -30.16 -12.69
CA GLU A 29 9.83 -28.81 -12.38
C GLU A 29 10.84 -27.84 -11.68
N THR A 30 12.11 -28.23 -11.53
CA THR A 30 13.21 -27.41 -11.00
C THR A 30 14.47 -27.50 -11.86
N SER A 31 14.33 -27.58 -13.19
CA SER A 31 15.50 -27.45 -14.06
C SER A 31 15.95 -25.99 -14.10
N TRP A 32 16.91 -25.65 -13.23
CA TRP A 32 17.56 -24.34 -13.19
C TRP A 32 18.10 -23.92 -14.57
N GLU A 33 18.41 -24.87 -15.46
CA GLU A 33 18.79 -24.59 -16.84
C GLU A 33 17.69 -23.87 -17.63
N ALA A 34 16.41 -24.20 -17.42
CA ALA A 34 15.30 -23.51 -18.08
C ALA A 34 15.16 -22.06 -17.60
N VAL A 35 15.44 -21.81 -16.32
CA VAL A 35 15.42 -20.47 -15.72
C VAL A 35 16.63 -19.64 -16.18
N PHE A 36 17.83 -20.22 -16.19
CA PHE A 36 19.02 -19.51 -16.70
C PHE A 36 18.91 -19.22 -18.19
N LYS A 37 18.34 -20.16 -18.96
CA LYS A 37 18.08 -19.95 -20.39
C LYS A 37 17.06 -18.84 -20.63
N SER A 38 15.95 -18.80 -19.88
CA SER A 38 14.97 -17.72 -20.03
C SER A 38 15.55 -16.35 -19.65
N ILE A 39 16.39 -16.27 -18.61
CA ILE A 39 17.10 -15.04 -18.25
C ILE A 39 18.04 -14.61 -19.38
N HIS A 40 18.81 -15.54 -19.96
CA HIS A 40 19.72 -15.25 -21.06
C HIS A 40 18.98 -14.82 -22.33
N ASP A 41 17.85 -15.46 -22.63
CA ASP A 41 17.00 -15.10 -23.78
C ASP A 41 16.47 -13.67 -23.64
N ILE A 42 16.01 -13.26 -22.44
CA ILE A 42 15.56 -11.89 -22.14
C ILE A 42 16.71 -10.89 -22.29
N GLN A 43 17.89 -11.20 -21.76
CA GLN A 43 19.08 -10.34 -21.91
C GLN A 43 19.47 -10.16 -23.38
N SER A 44 19.33 -11.19 -24.20
CA SER A 44 19.61 -11.12 -25.64
C SER A 44 18.64 -10.18 -26.36
N VAL A 45 17.35 -10.23 -26.01
CA VAL A 45 16.30 -9.36 -26.57
C VAL A 45 16.51 -7.91 -26.17
N LEU A 46 16.85 -7.66 -24.89
CA LEU A 46 17.14 -6.30 -24.40
C LEU A 46 18.40 -5.72 -25.06
N ASN A 47 19.42 -6.54 -25.32
CA ASN A 47 20.61 -6.09 -26.03
C ASN A 47 20.39 -5.89 -27.54
N THR A 48 19.42 -6.57 -28.16
CA THR A 48 19.04 -6.30 -29.56
C THR A 48 18.17 -5.05 -29.72
N GLN A 49 17.62 -4.50 -28.63
CA GLN A 49 16.97 -3.19 -28.60
C GLN A 49 17.95 -2.01 -28.44
N ASN A 50 19.25 -2.28 -28.26
CA ASN A 50 20.31 -1.26 -28.16
C ASN A 50 21.04 -1.01 -29.50
N GLU A 51 20.45 -1.33 -30.64
CA GLU A 51 20.87 -0.70 -31.90
C GLU A 51 20.45 0.77 -31.85
N PRO A 52 21.33 1.73 -32.15
CA PRO A 52 21.00 3.15 -32.04
C PRO A 52 19.98 3.50 -33.12
N ASP A 53 18.71 3.48 -32.77
CA ASP A 53 17.67 4.10 -33.57
C ASP A 53 18.08 5.56 -33.81
N GLN A 54 18.25 5.88 -35.07
CA GLN A 54 18.53 7.19 -35.59
C GLN A 54 17.36 8.11 -35.21
N TYR A 55 17.48 8.82 -34.08
CA TYR A 55 16.56 9.86 -33.66
C TYR A 55 16.67 11.03 -34.65
N ASP A 56 15.76 11.05 -35.62
CA ASP A 56 15.36 12.28 -36.29
C ASP A 56 14.59 13.13 -35.28
N ASP A 57 14.93 14.42 -35.21
CA ASP A 57 14.40 15.41 -34.27
C ASP A 57 12.87 15.37 -34.21
N LEU A 58 12.32 14.86 -33.10
CA LEU A 58 10.95 15.14 -32.71
C LEU A 58 10.97 15.82 -31.34
N GLU A 59 10.52 17.07 -31.39
CA GLU A 59 10.33 18.01 -30.30
C GLU A 59 9.86 17.35 -29.00
N THR A 60 10.44 17.82 -27.90
CA THR A 60 10.14 17.45 -26.52
C THR A 60 8.68 17.73 -26.16
N SER A 61 7.77 16.85 -26.58
CA SER A 61 6.41 16.79 -26.04
C SER A 61 6.48 16.20 -24.65
N SER A 62 6.08 16.99 -23.65
CA SER A 62 5.85 16.57 -22.27
C SER A 62 5.11 15.23 -22.22
N PRO A 63 5.50 14.27 -21.33
CA PRO A 63 4.78 13.01 -21.21
C PRO A 63 3.34 13.29 -20.79
N ALA A 64 2.39 12.79 -21.59
CA ALA A 64 0.97 12.90 -21.26
C ALA A 64 0.72 12.33 -19.84
N PRO A 65 -0.03 13.03 -18.97
CA PRO A 65 -0.26 12.57 -17.62
C PRO A 65 -1.03 11.25 -17.66
N ASP A 66 -0.54 10.26 -16.90
CA ASP A 66 -1.17 8.96 -16.78
C ASP A 66 -2.55 9.12 -16.10
N ILE A 67 -3.61 8.78 -16.83
CA ILE A 67 -5.00 9.02 -16.43
C ILE A 67 -5.44 8.01 -15.35
N ALA A 68 -4.78 6.84 -15.28
CA ALA A 68 -5.13 5.79 -14.32
C ALA A 68 -4.68 6.10 -12.87
N ILE A 69 -3.63 6.91 -12.71
CA ILE A 69 -3.12 7.42 -11.44
C ILE A 69 -2.96 8.92 -11.65
N GLY A 70 -4.09 9.64 -11.67
CA GLY A 70 -4.19 11.03 -12.13
C GLY A 70 -2.89 11.82 -11.97
N GLY A 71 -2.23 12.10 -13.09
CA GLY A 71 -1.03 12.93 -13.25
C GLY A 71 -0.30 13.28 -11.95
N ILE A 72 0.32 12.29 -11.30
CA ILE A 72 1.21 12.58 -10.18
C ILE A 72 2.36 13.41 -10.75
N SER A 73 2.34 14.71 -10.45
CA SER A 73 3.51 15.56 -10.66
C SER A 73 4.70 14.88 -10.00
N SER A 74 5.85 14.83 -10.68
CA SER A 74 7.06 14.25 -10.10
C SER A 74 7.38 15.01 -8.81
N ILE A 75 7.10 14.40 -7.67
CA ILE A 75 7.35 15.02 -6.36
C ILE A 75 8.85 15.31 -6.23
N THR A 76 9.20 16.56 -5.99
CA THR A 76 10.60 16.92 -5.83
C THR A 76 11.08 16.58 -4.42
N LEU A 77 12.40 16.42 -4.25
CA LEU A 77 12.99 16.20 -2.93
C LEU A 77 12.64 17.35 -1.98
N ASP A 78 12.64 18.59 -2.49
CA ASP A 78 12.31 19.78 -1.72
C ASP A 78 10.85 19.78 -1.25
N ASP A 79 9.91 19.33 -2.08
CA ASP A 79 8.50 19.19 -1.68
C ASP A 79 8.36 18.20 -0.51
N VAL A 80 9.09 17.08 -0.56
CA VAL A 80 9.07 16.08 0.51
C VAL A 80 9.70 16.62 1.79
N ILE A 81 10.83 17.33 1.70
CA ILE A 81 11.51 17.92 2.86
C ILE A 81 10.62 19.00 3.50
N ASN A 82 9.96 19.83 2.69
CA ASN A 82 9.02 20.85 3.16
C ASN A 82 7.77 20.25 3.83
N GLY A 83 7.42 19.00 3.52
CA GLY A 83 6.33 18.27 4.15
C GLY A 83 6.68 17.64 5.52
N VAL A 84 7.93 17.70 5.97
CA VAL A 84 8.34 17.14 7.27
C VAL A 84 7.87 18.07 8.40
N PRO A 85 7.25 17.55 9.48
CA PRO A 85 6.83 18.37 10.61
C PRO A 85 8.04 18.97 11.35
N SER A 86 7.79 19.84 12.33
CA SER A 86 8.88 20.41 13.13
C SER A 86 9.70 19.30 13.78
N ARG A 87 11.01 19.54 13.99
CA ARG A 87 11.88 18.55 14.64
C ARG A 87 11.33 18.09 15.99
N GLN A 88 10.73 19.01 16.75
CA GLN A 88 10.14 18.69 18.05
C GLN A 88 8.99 17.69 17.90
N ASP A 89 8.09 17.90 16.95
CA ASP A 89 6.97 16.99 16.69
C ASP A 89 7.49 15.65 16.16
N ALA A 90 8.42 15.67 15.21
CA ALA A 90 9.05 14.47 14.67
C ALA A 90 9.75 13.63 15.75
N ASP A 91 10.47 14.27 16.68
CA ASP A 91 11.14 13.60 17.81
C ASP A 91 10.13 12.89 18.71
N VAL A 92 8.98 13.51 18.97
CA VAL A 92 7.90 12.93 19.78
C VAL A 92 7.29 11.72 19.07
N LEU A 93 6.95 11.86 17.79
CA LEU A 93 6.33 10.79 16.98
C LEU A 93 7.27 9.58 16.84
N VAL A 94 8.55 9.81 16.51
CA VAL A 94 9.55 8.74 16.37
C VAL A 94 9.80 8.05 17.72
N SER A 95 9.90 8.82 18.81
CA SER A 95 10.09 8.26 20.15
C SER A 95 8.93 7.39 20.60
N ALA A 96 7.69 7.81 20.31
CA ALA A 96 6.50 7.04 20.63
C ALA A 96 6.42 5.73 19.81
N TYR A 97 6.75 5.78 18.52
CA TYR A 97 6.85 4.58 17.68
C TYR A 97 7.83 3.52 18.24
N PHE A 98 9.05 3.89 18.62
CA PHE A 98 10.03 2.93 19.14
C PHE A 98 9.73 2.47 20.59
N LYS A 99 9.01 3.26 21.38
CA LYS A 99 8.49 2.82 22.69
C LYS A 99 7.41 1.74 22.53
N ALA A 100 6.61 1.83 21.47
CA ALA A 100 5.60 0.83 21.14
C ALA A 100 6.22 -0.43 20.49
N LYS A 101 6.90 -1.26 21.31
CA LYS A 101 7.65 -2.45 20.86
C LYS A 101 6.86 -3.45 20.00
N PHE A 102 5.53 -3.48 20.11
CA PHE A 102 4.65 -4.35 19.31
C PHE A 102 4.32 -3.78 17.92
N LEU A 103 4.49 -2.46 17.74
CA LEU A 103 4.29 -1.76 16.47
C LEU A 103 5.60 -1.49 15.74
N ALA A 104 6.72 -1.43 16.47
CA ALA A 104 8.04 -1.39 15.90
C ALA A 104 8.20 -2.61 14.98
N VAL A 105 8.03 -2.36 13.68
CA VAL A 105 8.13 -3.39 12.64
C VAL A 105 9.46 -4.12 12.86
N PRO A 106 9.48 -5.46 12.98
CA PRO A 106 10.68 -6.23 13.36
C PRO A 106 11.88 -6.02 12.44
N PHE A 107 11.68 -5.31 11.32
CA PHE A 107 12.67 -5.00 10.30
C PHE A 107 13.40 -3.66 10.52
N ILE A 108 12.94 -2.77 11.41
CA ILE A 108 13.56 -1.45 11.63
C ILE A 108 14.47 -1.47 12.87
N HIS A 109 15.78 -1.38 12.65
CA HIS A 109 16.76 -1.32 13.73
C HIS A 109 16.83 0.09 14.37
N GLU A 110 16.32 0.23 15.60
CA GLU A 110 16.21 1.50 16.34
C GLU A 110 17.47 2.37 16.29
N ARG A 111 18.64 1.83 16.68
CA ARG A 111 19.87 2.64 16.70
C ARG A 111 20.32 3.11 15.31
N HIS A 112 20.00 2.34 14.28
CA HIS A 112 20.38 2.70 12.90
C HIS A 112 19.42 3.77 12.38
N PHE A 113 18.13 3.64 12.69
CA PHE A 113 17.12 4.64 12.40
C PHE A 113 17.49 5.99 13.02
N TRP A 114 17.73 6.04 14.33
CA TRP A 114 18.08 7.28 15.04
C TRP A 114 19.33 7.96 14.49
N ARG A 115 20.36 7.19 14.12
CA ARG A 115 21.55 7.76 13.48
C ARG A 115 21.23 8.44 12.15
N ARG A 116 20.42 7.80 11.30
CA ARG A 116 20.03 8.38 10.01
C ARG A 116 19.08 9.56 10.17
N TYR A 117 18.21 9.50 11.18
CA TYR A 117 17.33 10.60 11.56
C TYR A 117 18.11 11.86 11.98
N GLU A 118 19.15 11.72 12.80
CA GLU A 118 20.02 12.85 13.15
C GLU A 118 20.79 13.39 11.94
N LEU A 119 21.25 12.50 11.04
CA LEU A 119 21.93 12.93 9.81
C LEU A 119 21.01 13.72 8.87
N PHE A 120 19.73 13.38 8.82
CA PHE A 120 18.75 14.16 8.07
C PHE A 120 18.60 15.58 8.60
N TRP A 121 18.47 15.73 9.92
CA TRP A 121 18.37 17.07 10.53
C TRP A 121 19.67 17.88 10.40
N ALA A 122 20.82 17.22 10.24
CA ALA A 122 22.08 17.88 9.90
C ALA A 122 22.17 18.30 8.43
N CYS A 123 21.68 17.48 7.50
CA CYS A 123 21.68 17.77 6.06
C CYS A 123 20.53 17.06 5.33
N ALA A 124 19.37 17.72 5.27
CA ALA A 124 18.15 17.15 4.68
C ALA A 124 18.33 16.82 3.18
N GLN A 125 19.06 17.67 2.44
CA GLN A 125 19.30 17.51 1.00
C GLN A 125 20.13 16.27 0.63
N SER A 126 20.88 15.69 1.58
CA SER A 126 21.66 14.47 1.35
C SER A 126 20.83 13.19 1.43
N SER A 127 19.55 13.30 1.78
CA SER A 127 18.66 12.17 1.99
C SER A 127 18.15 11.60 0.68
N ASN A 128 17.90 10.29 0.66
CA ASN A 128 17.25 9.63 -0.47
C ASN A 128 15.78 9.32 -0.17
N PHE A 129 14.98 9.17 -1.22
CA PHE A 129 13.54 8.89 -1.13
C PHE A 129 13.21 7.60 -0.38
N LEU A 130 14.08 6.59 -0.43
CA LEU A 130 13.88 5.34 0.32
C LEU A 130 13.92 5.59 1.83
N TRP A 131 14.85 6.41 2.31
CA TRP A 131 14.92 6.74 3.73
C TRP A 131 13.80 7.68 4.15
N LEU A 132 13.48 8.67 3.30
CA LEU A 132 12.34 9.55 3.54
C LEU A 132 11.06 8.75 3.65
N SER A 133 10.81 7.79 2.75
CA SER A 133 9.60 6.95 2.82
C SER A 133 9.53 6.14 4.11
N ILE A 134 10.66 5.59 4.60
CA ILE A 134 10.73 4.90 5.89
C ILE A 134 10.43 5.88 7.04
N MET A 135 11.01 7.08 7.01
CA MET A 135 10.75 8.11 8.02
C MET A 135 9.28 8.51 8.04
N PHE A 136 8.71 8.88 6.90
CA PHE A 136 7.30 9.23 6.76
C PHE A 136 6.36 8.08 7.16
N SER A 137 6.75 6.83 6.92
CA SER A 137 5.99 5.67 7.40
C SER A 137 5.99 5.59 8.92
N VAL A 138 7.14 5.81 9.57
CA VAL A 138 7.24 5.84 11.03
C VAL A 138 6.40 6.98 11.62
N LEU A 139 6.50 8.18 11.04
CA LEU A 139 5.69 9.34 11.45
C LEU A 139 4.19 9.08 11.26
N GLY A 140 3.81 8.54 10.10
CA GLY A 140 2.42 8.25 9.73
C GLY A 140 1.77 7.15 10.58
N LEU A 141 2.53 6.15 11.01
CA LEU A 141 2.01 5.12 11.90
C LEU A 141 1.68 5.68 13.28
N ASP A 142 2.52 6.58 13.81
CA ASP A 142 2.24 7.24 15.08
C ASP A 142 0.99 8.12 14.98
N THR A 143 0.87 8.94 13.93
CA THR A 143 -0.31 9.81 13.75
C THR A 143 -1.60 9.01 13.54
N MET A 144 -1.54 7.90 12.79
CA MET A 144 -2.70 7.04 12.55
C MET A 144 -3.20 6.38 13.83
N LEU A 145 -2.28 5.93 14.69
CA LEU A 145 -2.62 5.26 15.95
C LEU A 145 -2.76 6.25 17.11
N GLY A 146 -2.35 7.50 16.91
CA GLY A 146 -2.21 8.58 17.88
C GLY A 146 -1.68 8.13 19.22
N MET A 147 -0.51 7.52 19.14
CA MET A 147 0.26 7.08 20.30
C MET A 147 0.86 8.28 21.03
N SER A 148 1.20 9.34 20.30
CA SER A 148 1.51 10.64 20.89
C SER A 148 0.24 11.39 21.33
N PRO A 149 0.23 12.02 22.52
CA PRO A 149 -0.82 12.96 22.93
C PRO A 149 -1.07 14.12 21.96
N MET A 150 -0.13 14.35 21.03
CA MET A 150 -0.26 15.37 19.97
C MET A 150 -1.38 15.08 18.97
N ALA A 151 -1.84 13.82 18.84
CA ALA A 151 -2.98 13.47 18.00
C ALA A 151 -4.30 13.84 18.70
N TYR A 152 -4.57 15.15 18.74
CA TYR A 152 -5.73 15.81 19.31
C TYR A 152 -7.05 15.31 18.71
N GLN A 153 -7.59 14.20 19.22
CA GLN A 153 -8.99 13.86 18.96
C GLN A 153 -9.93 14.68 19.88
N GLU A 154 -9.44 15.17 21.01
CA GLU A 154 -10.23 15.92 22.01
C GLU A 154 -10.46 17.40 21.66
N VAL A 155 -9.77 17.93 20.64
CA VAL A 155 -9.88 19.35 20.22
C VAL A 155 -10.47 19.49 18.81
N CYS A 156 -10.66 18.39 18.08
CA CYS A 156 -11.40 18.41 16.82
C CYS A 156 -12.91 18.41 17.09
N ASP A 157 -13.58 19.45 16.63
CA ASP A 157 -15.04 19.61 16.60
C ASP A 157 -15.71 18.76 15.50
N THR A 158 -14.91 18.21 14.59
CA THR A 158 -15.37 17.34 13.51
C THR A 158 -15.53 15.90 14.00
N GLY A 159 -16.76 15.38 13.94
CA GLY A 159 -17.04 13.95 14.10
C GLY A 159 -16.48 13.10 12.95
N TYR A 160 -16.71 11.78 13.00
CA TYR A 160 -16.33 10.88 11.92
C TYR A 160 -17.01 11.24 10.59
N PRO A 161 -16.35 10.99 9.44
CA PRO A 161 -16.95 11.31 8.15
C PRO A 161 -18.28 10.54 7.95
N ARG A 162 -19.26 11.23 7.36
CA ARG A 162 -20.55 10.63 6.98
C ARG A 162 -20.37 9.71 5.78
N ASN A 163 -21.12 8.62 5.72
CA ASN A 163 -21.11 7.69 4.59
C ASN A 163 -21.77 8.33 3.36
N LEU A 164 -21.00 9.09 2.58
CA LEU A 164 -21.45 9.82 1.39
C LEU A 164 -20.54 9.47 0.20
N SER A 165 -21.12 9.41 -1.00
CA SER A 165 -20.42 9.35 -2.28
C SER A 165 -20.22 10.75 -2.85
N ASP A 166 -19.26 10.93 -3.75
CA ASP A 166 -19.10 12.21 -4.48
C ASP A 166 -20.35 12.55 -5.31
N ASP A 167 -21.14 11.54 -5.71
CA ASP A 167 -22.42 11.70 -6.41
C ASP A 167 -23.54 12.31 -5.54
N ASP A 168 -23.35 12.36 -4.22
CA ASP A 168 -24.32 12.96 -3.29
C ASP A 168 -24.21 14.49 -3.24
N PHE A 169 -23.21 15.07 -3.91
CA PHE A 169 -22.97 16.51 -3.94
C PHE A 169 -23.43 17.10 -5.29
N ASP A 170 -24.32 18.08 -5.24
CA ASP A 170 -24.68 18.93 -6.39
C ASP A 170 -24.43 20.42 -6.06
N GLU A 171 -24.66 21.31 -7.03
CA GLU A 171 -24.35 22.75 -6.90
C GLU A 171 -25.25 23.48 -5.87
N ASP A 172 -26.40 22.90 -5.50
CA ASP A 172 -27.45 23.55 -4.69
C ASP A 172 -27.78 22.83 -3.36
N THR A 173 -27.19 21.66 -3.08
CA THR A 173 -27.57 20.80 -1.94
C THR A 173 -26.74 21.07 -0.69
N SER A 174 -27.44 21.35 0.42
CA SER A 174 -26.87 21.30 1.76
C SER A 174 -26.45 19.88 2.15
N VAL A 175 -25.44 19.73 3.00
CA VAL A 175 -24.80 18.41 3.27
C VAL A 175 -25.82 17.29 3.59
N PRO A 176 -25.90 16.24 2.75
CA PRO A 176 -26.93 15.20 2.81
C PRO A 176 -26.79 14.26 4.02
N GLU A 177 -27.85 13.51 4.30
CA GLU A 177 -27.83 12.47 5.34
C GLU A 177 -26.91 11.30 4.95
N SER A 178 -26.28 10.68 5.96
CA SER A 178 -25.38 9.56 5.76
C SER A 178 -26.13 8.35 5.18
N ARG A 179 -25.61 7.74 4.11
CA ARG A 179 -26.12 6.49 3.55
C ARG A 179 -26.07 5.36 4.59
N PRO A 180 -26.99 4.38 4.52
CA PRO A 180 -27.01 3.25 5.44
C PRO A 180 -25.73 2.41 5.31
N SER A 181 -25.36 1.73 6.39
CA SER A 181 -24.15 0.88 6.43
C SER A 181 -24.23 -0.37 5.54
N THR A 182 -25.38 -0.63 4.92
CA THR A 182 -25.59 -1.71 3.94
C THR A 182 -25.09 -1.35 2.54
N GLU A 183 -24.87 -0.06 2.25
CA GLU A 183 -24.45 0.40 0.94
C GLU A 183 -22.94 0.66 0.92
N PRO A 184 -22.16 -0.10 0.13
CA PRO A 184 -20.71 -0.01 0.15
C PRO A 184 -20.24 1.24 -0.59
N THR A 185 -19.72 2.21 0.16
CA THR A 185 -18.94 3.33 -0.38
C THR A 185 -17.50 3.26 0.13
N PRO A 186 -16.54 3.93 -0.53
CA PRO A 186 -15.21 4.13 0.05
C PRO A 186 -15.26 4.79 1.43
N MET A 187 -16.25 5.68 1.66
CA MET A 187 -16.40 6.41 2.90
C MET A 187 -16.85 5.54 4.07
N LEU A 188 -17.69 4.53 3.82
CA LEU A 188 -18.06 3.53 4.83
C LEU A 188 -16.84 2.78 5.38
N ALA A 189 -15.85 2.48 4.52
CA ALA A 189 -14.60 1.85 4.94
C ALA A 189 -13.77 2.80 5.83
N TRP A 190 -13.68 4.07 5.47
CA TRP A 190 -12.99 5.09 6.28
C TRP A 190 -13.67 5.31 7.63
N GLN A 191 -15.00 5.40 7.65
CA GLN A 191 -15.78 5.51 8.88
C GLN A 191 -15.58 4.28 9.77
N THR A 192 -15.62 3.07 9.22
CA THR A 192 -15.37 1.84 10.00
C THR A 192 -13.94 1.82 10.56
N LYS A 193 -12.95 2.19 9.73
CA LYS A 193 -11.54 2.28 10.13
C LYS A 193 -11.30 3.33 11.21
N SER A 194 -11.94 4.50 11.14
CA SER A 194 -11.73 5.56 12.12
C SER A 194 -12.20 5.14 13.53
N HIS A 195 -13.32 4.42 13.62
CA HIS A 195 -13.78 3.83 14.88
C HIS A 195 -12.81 2.75 15.38
N LEU A 196 -12.32 1.87 14.48
CA LEU A 196 -11.31 0.87 14.82
C LEU A 196 -10.02 1.50 15.35
N TYR A 197 -9.50 2.55 14.71
CA TYR A 197 -8.29 3.23 15.16
C TYR A 197 -8.48 3.91 16.53
N GLY A 198 -9.67 4.43 16.84
CA GLY A 198 -10.01 4.93 18.17
C GLY A 198 -9.94 3.85 19.26
N LEU A 199 -10.51 2.67 18.99
CA LEU A 199 -10.44 1.52 19.91
C LEU A 199 -9.01 0.99 20.05
N LEU A 200 -8.33 0.81 18.91
CA LEU A 200 -6.96 0.31 18.87
C LEU A 200 -6.01 1.23 19.62
N ARG A 201 -6.18 2.56 19.50
CA ARG A 201 -5.44 3.54 20.29
C ARG A 201 -5.59 3.30 21.78
N ARG A 202 -6.82 3.15 22.28
CA ARG A 202 -7.10 2.91 23.71
C ARG A 202 -6.49 1.60 24.18
N ILE A 203 -6.60 0.54 23.37
CA ILE A 203 -5.97 -0.77 23.66
C ILE A 203 -4.45 -0.64 23.70
N LEU A 204 -3.84 0.05 22.72
CA LEU A 204 -2.39 0.23 22.67
C LEU A 204 -1.89 1.06 23.84
N GLN A 205 -2.58 2.14 24.20
CA GLN A 205 -2.27 2.93 25.39
C GLN A 205 -2.37 2.07 26.65
N HIS A 206 -3.40 1.23 26.78
CA HIS A 206 -3.56 0.29 27.89
C HIS A 206 -2.41 -0.74 27.97
N VAL A 207 -2.01 -1.33 26.82
CA VAL A 207 -0.93 -2.33 26.75
C VAL A 207 0.45 -1.72 26.99
N LEU A 208 0.66 -0.47 26.57
CA LEU A 208 1.95 0.21 26.70
C LEU A 208 2.09 1.02 28.00
N ARG A 209 1.09 0.97 28.90
CA ARG A 209 1.24 1.54 30.24
C ARG A 209 2.42 0.89 30.98
N VAL A 210 3.14 1.72 31.71
CA VAL A 210 4.29 1.28 32.52
C VAL A 210 3.83 0.41 33.69
N GLU A 211 2.65 0.69 34.23
CA GLU A 211 2.02 -0.07 35.31
C GLU A 211 1.03 -1.08 34.73
N SER A 212 0.91 -2.26 35.37
CA SER A 212 -0.08 -3.25 34.97
C SER A 212 -1.47 -2.70 35.25
N PRO A 213 -2.30 -2.46 34.23
CA PRO A 213 -3.64 -1.91 34.44
C PRO A 213 -4.56 -2.95 35.10
N PRO A 214 -5.65 -2.51 35.74
CA PRO A 214 -6.63 -3.41 36.34
C PRO A 214 -7.22 -4.37 35.29
N TYR A 215 -7.45 -5.62 35.69
CA TYR A 215 -8.06 -6.62 34.80
C TYR A 215 -9.45 -6.18 34.29
N GLU A 216 -10.20 -5.45 35.10
CA GLU A 216 -11.51 -4.91 34.75
C GLU A 216 -11.46 -3.97 33.52
N GLU A 217 -10.46 -3.10 33.44
CA GLU A 217 -10.26 -2.22 32.28
C GLU A 217 -9.93 -3.03 31.01
N THR A 218 -9.20 -4.13 31.17
CA THR A 218 -8.89 -5.06 30.06
C THR A 218 -10.15 -5.74 29.54
N MET A 219 -11.02 -6.19 30.46
CA MET A 219 -12.29 -6.81 30.11
C MET A 219 -13.27 -5.83 29.48
N ALA A 220 -13.29 -4.57 29.94
CA ALA A 220 -14.10 -3.52 29.33
C ALA A 220 -13.69 -3.24 27.88
N LEU A 221 -12.38 -3.11 27.62
CA LEU A 221 -11.85 -2.93 26.26
C LEU A 221 -12.14 -4.14 25.36
N GLN A 222 -12.03 -5.35 25.89
CA GLN A 222 -12.37 -6.58 25.15
C GLN A 222 -13.86 -6.60 24.77
N ALA A 223 -14.76 -6.29 25.70
CA ALA A 223 -16.19 -6.25 25.44
C ALA A 223 -16.54 -5.20 24.38
N GLU A 224 -15.91 -4.03 24.43
CA GLU A 224 -16.10 -2.98 23.43
C GLU A 224 -15.58 -3.39 22.04
N LEU A 225 -14.44 -4.08 21.98
CA LEU A 225 -13.90 -4.64 20.74
C LEU A 225 -14.85 -5.69 20.13
N GLU A 226 -15.48 -6.53 20.96
CA GLU A 226 -16.46 -7.52 20.51
C GLU A 226 -17.74 -6.84 19.97
N VAL A 227 -18.24 -5.81 20.66
CA VAL A 227 -19.37 -5.01 20.18
C VAL A 227 -19.03 -4.38 18.82
N PHE A 228 -17.85 -3.78 18.69
CA PHE A 228 -17.39 -3.21 17.43
C PHE A 228 -17.30 -4.26 16.32
N HIS A 229 -16.65 -5.40 16.59
CA HIS A 229 -16.50 -6.50 15.63
C HIS A 229 -17.85 -6.95 15.07
N ASN A 230 -18.87 -7.06 15.93
CA ASN A 230 -20.22 -7.45 15.53
C ASN A 230 -20.95 -6.36 14.74
N SER A 231 -20.62 -5.09 14.97
CA SER A 231 -21.18 -3.94 14.25
C SER A 231 -20.61 -3.74 12.84
N VAL A 232 -19.48 -4.38 12.50
CA VAL A 232 -18.82 -4.22 11.19
C VAL A 232 -19.75 -4.72 10.06
N PRO A 233 -20.04 -3.88 9.05
CA PRO A 233 -20.91 -4.25 7.93
C PRO A 233 -20.41 -5.47 7.15
N ASP A 234 -21.35 -6.29 6.65
CA ASP A 234 -21.03 -7.52 5.90
C ASP A 234 -20.17 -7.31 4.66
N CYS A 235 -20.27 -6.13 4.03
CA CYS A 235 -19.46 -5.75 2.88
C CYS A 235 -17.99 -5.48 3.25
N LEU A 236 -17.69 -5.20 4.52
CA LEU A 236 -16.34 -4.93 5.04
C LEU A 236 -15.78 -6.07 5.89
N ARG A 237 -16.58 -7.10 6.22
CA ARG A 237 -16.12 -8.28 6.95
C ARG A 237 -15.03 -9.02 6.17
N ILE A 238 -13.90 -9.26 6.84
CA ILE A 238 -12.81 -10.06 6.28
C ILE A 238 -13.33 -11.47 6.02
N ARG A 239 -13.30 -11.89 4.76
CA ARG A 239 -13.70 -13.24 4.35
C ARG A 239 -12.47 -14.16 4.33
N PRO A 240 -12.63 -15.44 4.70
CA PRO A 240 -11.58 -16.43 4.50
C PRO A 240 -11.14 -16.47 3.03
N ILE A 241 -9.83 -16.61 2.82
CA ILE A 241 -9.18 -16.58 1.49
C ILE A 241 -9.84 -17.60 0.53
N GLU A 242 -10.24 -18.76 1.05
CA GLU A 242 -10.91 -19.84 0.32
C GLU A 242 -12.19 -19.38 -0.42
N LYS A 243 -12.95 -18.45 0.16
CA LYS A 243 -14.20 -17.93 -0.45
C LYS A 243 -13.95 -16.86 -1.51
N ARG A 244 -12.72 -16.38 -1.69
CA ARG A 244 -12.38 -15.29 -2.63
C ARG A 244 -12.14 -15.81 -4.05
N TYR A 245 -11.64 -17.03 -4.20
CA TYR A 245 -11.34 -17.64 -5.51
C TYR A 245 -12.55 -18.31 -6.17
N LEU A 246 -13.59 -18.65 -5.41
CA LEU A 246 -14.76 -19.36 -5.94
C LEU A 246 -15.76 -18.44 -6.70
N LYS A 247 -15.53 -17.13 -6.73
CA LYS A 247 -16.44 -16.18 -7.41
C LYS A 247 -16.04 -15.84 -8.84
N SER A 248 -14.87 -16.24 -9.32
CA SER A 248 -14.42 -15.95 -10.69
C SER A 248 -14.85 -16.99 -11.74
N GLU A 249 -15.37 -18.15 -11.35
CA GLU A 249 -15.73 -19.22 -12.30
C GLU A 249 -17.23 -19.32 -12.64
N ASN A 250 -18.13 -18.66 -11.89
CA ASN A 250 -19.58 -18.89 -12.02
C ASN A 250 -20.41 -17.66 -12.41
N SER A 251 -19.84 -16.71 -13.16
CA SER A 251 -20.61 -15.57 -13.70
C SER A 251 -20.49 -15.47 -15.22
N VAL A 252 -20.90 -16.54 -15.92
CA VAL A 252 -21.31 -16.48 -17.32
C VAL A 252 -22.66 -17.17 -17.42
N HIS A 253 -23.74 -16.40 -17.26
CA HIS A 253 -25.07 -16.67 -17.82
C HIS A 253 -25.76 -15.33 -18.08
#